data_AF-A0A812MM18-F1
#
_entry.id   AF-A0A812MM18-F1
#
_cell.length_a   1.000
_cell.length_b   1.000
_cell.length_c   1.000
_cell.angle_alpha   90.00
_cell.angle_beta   90.00
_cell.angle_gamma   90.00
#
_symmetry.space_group_name_H-M   'P 1'
#
loop_
_entity.id
_entity.type
_entity.pdbx_description
1 polymer ?
#
loop_
_entity_poly.entity_id
_entity_poly.type
_entity_poly.pdbx_seq_one_letter_code
_entity_poly.pdbx_strand_id
1 'polypeptide(L)'
;VELLKSACSFGKVVLVTLARAPWVSESCKNFYVSVGRLINQLKVPIVYAQEGIQVDYNKSQMSSDEEIERFWSTVKGKAIARECRQFYSQYEGQSWKNVISIGDSDFERLGTQSAMEDYMKERGIEQDGQLVDVGGHMYKVRTKTFKMVDEPTIEELTVEVEMLKAWLPLMVKLDSSFDVNLNNADDPEVLQSIEKTLRGEKSH
;
A
#
# COMPACT_ATOMS: atom_id res chain seq x y z
N VAL A 1 -4.88 14.37 -9.43
CA VAL A 1 -3.59 15.07 -9.11
C VAL A 1 -3.54 15.59 -7.67
N GLU A 2 -4.64 16.09 -7.10
CA GLU A 2 -4.66 16.60 -5.72
C GLU A 2 -4.35 15.52 -4.68
N LEU A 3 -4.90 14.32 -4.86
CA LEU A 3 -4.63 13.17 -3.98
C LEU A 3 -3.13 12.89 -3.83
N LEU A 4 -2.39 12.81 -4.94
CA LEU A 4 -0.94 12.56 -4.91
C LEU A 4 -0.16 13.69 -4.23
N LYS A 5 -0.56 14.96 -4.44
CA LYS A 5 0.03 16.10 -3.72
C LYS A 5 -0.20 16.01 -2.21
N SER A 6 -1.43 15.66 -1.82
CA SER A 6 -1.81 15.48 -0.41
C SER A 6 -1.03 14.33 0.22
N ALA A 7 -0.92 13.17 -0.45
CA ALA A 7 -0.12 12.05 0.04
C ALA A 7 1.34 12.43 0.28
N CYS A 8 1.95 13.18 -0.63
CA CYS A 8 3.34 13.63 -0.49
C CYS A 8 3.55 14.67 0.63
N SER A 9 2.50 15.35 1.10
CA SER A 9 2.61 16.25 2.27
C SER A 9 2.55 15.50 3.60
N PHE A 10 2.01 14.27 3.62
CA PHE A 10 1.96 13.42 4.81
C PHE A 10 3.19 12.55 5.00
N GLY A 11 3.91 12.21 3.94
CA GLY A 11 5.09 11.37 4.05
C GLY A 11 5.73 11.01 2.71
N LYS A 12 6.64 10.02 2.76
CA LYS A 12 7.29 9.49 1.56
C LYS A 12 6.29 8.65 0.77
N VAL A 13 6.01 9.05 -0.46
CA VAL A 13 5.22 8.28 -1.42
C VAL A 13 6.15 7.54 -2.38
N VAL A 14 5.80 6.30 -2.71
CA VAL A 14 6.46 5.45 -3.71
C VAL A 14 5.37 4.76 -4.53
N LEU A 15 5.53 4.68 -5.85
CA LEU A 15 4.65 3.91 -6.72
C LEU A 15 5.26 2.54 -6.96
N VAL A 16 4.65 1.48 -6.45
CA VAL A 16 5.12 0.10 -6.67
C VAL A 16 4.19 -0.59 -7.68
N THR A 17 4.73 -1.07 -8.79
CA THR A 17 3.96 -1.68 -9.86
C THR A 17 4.53 -3.04 -10.25
N LEU A 18 3.65 -3.95 -10.67
CA LEU A 18 4.02 -5.19 -11.36
C LEU A 18 4.12 -5.00 -12.88
N ALA A 19 3.94 -3.80 -13.42
CA ALA A 19 4.27 -3.59 -14.83
C ALA A 19 5.77 -3.78 -15.08
N ARG A 20 6.17 -3.96 -16.35
CA ARG A 20 7.58 -3.90 -16.75
C ARG A 20 7.98 -2.46 -17.02
N ALA A 21 9.23 -2.10 -16.70
CA ALA A 21 9.77 -0.82 -17.13
C ALA A 21 9.80 -0.75 -18.67
N PRO A 22 9.46 0.40 -19.31
CA PRO A 22 9.09 1.69 -18.72
C PRO A 22 7.56 1.96 -18.75
N TRP A 23 6.69 0.95 -18.57
CA TRP A 23 5.23 1.08 -18.81
C TRP A 23 4.61 2.34 -18.18
N VAL A 24 4.86 2.59 -16.89
CA VAL A 24 4.22 3.73 -16.16
C VAL A 24 4.60 5.08 -16.76
N SER A 25 5.87 5.30 -17.09
CA SER A 25 6.30 6.57 -17.66
C SER A 25 5.77 6.78 -19.08
N GLU A 26 5.74 5.73 -19.91
CA GLU A 26 5.16 5.81 -21.25
C GLU A 26 3.65 6.03 -21.21
N SER A 27 2.91 5.35 -20.32
CA SER A 27 1.47 5.57 -20.18
C SER A 27 1.15 6.95 -19.63
N CYS A 28 1.95 7.47 -18.70
CA CYS A 28 1.81 8.86 -18.26
C CYS A 28 2.09 9.84 -19.41
N LYS A 29 3.07 9.57 -20.26
CA LYS A 29 3.39 10.42 -21.41
C LYS A 29 2.27 10.44 -22.46
N ASN A 30 1.58 9.33 -22.67
CA ASN A 30 0.58 9.20 -23.73
C ASN A 30 -0.85 9.50 -23.26
N PHE A 31 -1.22 9.15 -22.02
CA PHE A 31 -2.60 9.18 -21.55
C PHE A 31 -2.82 10.04 -20.29
N TYR A 32 -1.83 10.11 -19.40
CA TYR A 32 -1.95 10.80 -18.10
C TYR A 32 -0.88 11.88 -17.89
N VAL A 33 -0.74 12.79 -18.87
CA VAL A 33 0.39 13.75 -18.94
C VAL A 33 0.52 14.62 -17.69
N SER A 34 -0.60 15.08 -17.13
CA SER A 34 -0.63 15.89 -15.92
C SER A 34 -0.15 15.10 -14.69
N VAL A 35 -0.49 13.82 -14.60
CA VAL A 35 -0.05 12.91 -13.52
C VAL A 35 1.44 12.62 -13.66
N GLY A 36 1.92 12.30 -14.87
CA GLY A 36 3.34 12.09 -15.14
C GLY A 36 4.20 13.29 -14.79
N ARG A 37 3.77 14.50 -15.17
CA ARG A 37 4.45 15.75 -14.79
C ARG A 37 4.52 15.89 -13.27
N LEU A 38 3.44 15.58 -12.57
CA LEU A 38 3.38 15.68 -11.12
C LEU A 38 4.29 14.66 -10.42
N ILE A 39 4.31 13.41 -10.87
CA ILE A 39 5.20 12.35 -10.37
C ILE A 39 6.66 12.82 -10.45
N ASN A 40 7.07 13.37 -11.61
CA ASN A 40 8.41 13.90 -11.81
C ASN A 40 8.70 15.12 -10.93
N GLN A 41 7.76 16.08 -10.84
CA GLN A 41 7.90 17.28 -10.04
C GLN A 41 8.07 16.96 -8.54
N LEU A 42 7.27 16.03 -8.03
CA LEU A 42 7.32 15.59 -6.63
C LEU A 42 8.43 14.56 -6.36
N LYS A 43 9.17 14.14 -7.40
CA LYS A 43 10.21 13.10 -7.34
C LYS A 43 9.71 11.81 -6.68
N VAL A 44 8.50 11.40 -7.04
CA VAL A 44 7.91 10.15 -6.57
C VAL A 44 8.58 9.00 -7.35
N PRO A 45 9.32 8.10 -6.69
CA PRO A 45 9.95 6.98 -7.36
C PRO A 45 8.91 5.98 -7.86
N ILE A 46 9.19 5.39 -9.03
CA ILE A 46 8.43 4.28 -9.60
C ILE A 46 9.30 3.03 -9.46
N VAL A 47 8.79 2.06 -8.72
CA VAL A 47 9.43 0.78 -8.47
C VAL A 47 8.73 -0.29 -9.28
N TYR A 48 9.44 -0.84 -10.27
CA TYR A 48 8.99 -1.97 -11.06
C TYR A 48 9.36 -3.27 -10.33
N ALA A 49 8.43 -3.86 -9.59
CA ALA A 49 8.69 -5.00 -8.73
C ALA A 49 9.09 -6.27 -9.50
N GLN A 50 8.78 -6.37 -10.80
CA GLN A 50 9.25 -7.47 -11.65
C GLN A 50 10.72 -7.37 -12.06
N GLU A 51 11.38 -6.23 -11.82
CA GLU A 51 12.75 -6.02 -12.28
C GLU A 51 13.72 -7.01 -11.63
N GLY A 52 14.47 -7.75 -12.46
CA GLY A 52 15.39 -8.79 -12.01
C GLY A 52 14.74 -10.15 -11.69
N ILE A 53 13.43 -10.30 -11.89
CA ILE A 53 12.71 -11.56 -11.66
C ILE A 53 12.51 -12.29 -12.98
N GLN A 54 12.97 -13.54 -13.05
CA GLN A 54 12.62 -14.43 -14.15
C GLN A 54 11.21 -14.99 -13.91
N VAL A 55 10.27 -14.51 -14.72
CA VAL A 55 8.88 -14.96 -14.70
C VAL A 55 8.65 -15.87 -15.89
N ASP A 56 8.35 -17.14 -15.63
CA ASP A 56 7.88 -18.08 -16.64
C ASP A 56 6.36 -17.94 -16.78
N TYR A 57 5.93 -17.17 -17.78
CA TYR A 57 4.50 -16.93 -18.03
C TYR A 57 3.75 -18.18 -18.46
N ASN A 58 4.42 -19.15 -19.10
CA ASN A 58 3.75 -20.40 -19.49
C ASN A 58 3.39 -21.20 -18.24
N LYS A 59 4.33 -21.27 -17.28
CA LYS A 59 4.04 -21.88 -15.99
C LYS A 59 3.00 -21.10 -15.20
N SER A 60 3.06 -19.76 -15.22
CA SER A 60 2.07 -18.91 -14.56
C SER A 60 0.66 -19.09 -15.13
N GLN A 61 0.50 -19.34 -16.43
CA GLN A 61 -0.81 -19.59 -17.03
C GLN A 61 -1.40 -20.96 -16.68
N MET A 62 -0.57 -21.90 -16.22
CA MET A 62 -0.99 -23.22 -15.76
C MET A 62 -1.18 -23.30 -14.25
N SER A 63 -0.86 -22.23 -13.51
CA SER A 63 -1.02 -22.14 -12.07
C SER A 63 -2.46 -21.77 -11.69
N SER A 64 -2.87 -22.12 -10.47
CA SER A 64 -4.15 -21.66 -9.93
C SER A 64 -4.11 -20.17 -9.59
N ASP A 65 -5.28 -19.54 -9.50
CA ASP A 65 -5.40 -18.12 -9.12
C ASP A 65 -4.74 -17.83 -7.76
N GLU A 66 -4.89 -18.74 -6.78
CA GLU A 66 -4.25 -18.63 -5.47
C GLU A 66 -2.71 -18.68 -5.55
N GLU A 67 -2.15 -19.50 -6.44
CA GLU A 67 -0.70 -19.57 -6.65
C GLU A 67 -0.17 -18.30 -7.31
N ILE A 68 -0.91 -17.78 -8.29
CA ILE A 68 -0.62 -16.52 -8.99
C ILE A 68 -0.64 -15.37 -7.99
N GLU A 69 -1.68 -15.29 -7.16
CA GLU A 69 -1.82 -14.27 -6.13
C GLU A 69 -0.69 -14.33 -5.12
N ARG A 70 -0.40 -15.51 -4.58
CA ARG A 70 0.70 -15.69 -3.62
C ARG A 70 2.03 -15.27 -4.23
N PHE A 71 2.30 -15.67 -5.48
CA PHE A 71 3.54 -15.32 -6.17
C PHE A 71 3.68 -13.80 -6.35
N TRP A 72 2.66 -13.14 -6.91
CA TRP A 72 2.71 -11.71 -7.19
C TRP A 72 2.68 -10.85 -5.93
N SER A 73 1.94 -11.27 -4.90
CA SER A 73 1.97 -10.67 -3.56
C SER A 73 3.36 -10.74 -2.96
N THR A 74 4.04 -11.89 -3.09
CA THR A 74 5.43 -12.06 -2.62
C THR A 74 6.39 -11.14 -3.36
N VAL A 75 6.27 -11.05 -4.69
CA VAL A 75 7.11 -10.17 -5.52
C VAL A 75 6.92 -8.70 -5.13
N LYS A 76 5.68 -8.24 -5.05
CA LYS A 76 5.35 -6.85 -4.71
C LYS A 76 5.74 -6.53 -3.26
N GLY A 77 5.48 -7.46 -2.34
CA GLY A 77 5.88 -7.36 -0.94
C GLY A 77 7.39 -7.22 -0.73
N LYS A 78 8.22 -7.96 -1.48
CA LYS A 78 9.68 -7.79 -1.44
C LYS A 78 10.12 -6.40 -1.89
N ALA A 79 9.50 -5.87 -2.95
CA ALA A 79 9.78 -4.51 -3.41
C ALA A 79 9.36 -3.47 -2.35
N ILE A 80 8.16 -3.58 -1.78
CA ILE A 80 7.67 -2.72 -0.70
C ILE A 80 8.61 -2.77 0.52
N ALA A 81 9.01 -3.97 0.94
CA ALA A 81 9.92 -4.17 2.05
C ALA A 81 11.26 -3.47 1.82
N ARG A 82 11.81 -3.54 0.59
CA ARG A 82 13.07 -2.85 0.24
C ARG A 82 12.94 -1.34 0.40
N GLU A 83 11.87 -0.74 -0.10
CA GLU A 83 11.65 0.71 0.01
C GLU A 83 11.43 1.14 1.48
N CYS A 84 10.72 0.32 2.27
CA CYS A 84 10.57 0.56 3.71
C CYS A 84 11.92 0.44 4.44
N ARG A 85 12.75 -0.56 4.13
CA ARG A 85 14.11 -0.70 4.69
C ARG A 85 14.96 0.51 4.37
N GLN A 86 14.90 1.01 3.13
CA GLN A 86 15.64 2.21 2.73
C GLN A 86 15.15 3.48 3.43
N PHE A 87 13.84 3.63 3.62
CA PHE A 87 13.28 4.81 4.28
C PHE A 87 13.54 4.81 5.79
N TYR A 88 13.42 3.66 6.45
CA TYR A 88 13.60 3.51 7.90
C TYR A 88 15.03 3.06 8.28
N SER A 89 16.05 3.45 7.52
CA SER A 89 17.47 3.22 7.83
C SER A 89 18.28 4.51 7.92
N GLN A 90 17.62 5.66 8.12
CA GLN A 90 18.26 6.97 8.13
C GLN A 90 19.15 7.20 9.36
N TYR A 91 18.89 6.47 10.45
CA TYR A 91 19.69 6.48 11.67
C TYR A 91 19.60 5.15 12.41
N GLU A 92 20.58 4.88 13.28
CA GLU A 92 20.64 3.64 14.06
C GLU A 92 19.43 3.50 14.99
N GLY A 93 18.86 2.30 15.04
CA GLY A 93 17.68 2.01 15.85
C GLY A 93 16.37 2.58 15.30
N GLN A 94 16.33 3.09 14.06
CA GLN A 94 15.06 3.47 13.45
C GLN A 94 14.17 2.23 13.21
N SER A 95 12.95 2.26 13.73
CA SER A 95 11.94 1.22 13.53
C SER A 95 10.91 1.62 12.47
N TRP A 96 10.30 0.61 11.83
CA TRP A 96 9.18 0.84 10.92
C TRP A 96 7.97 1.30 11.72
N LYS A 97 7.35 2.39 11.27
CA LYS A 97 6.22 3.02 11.96
C LYS A 97 4.93 2.83 11.19
N ASN A 98 4.60 3.79 10.32
CA ASN A 98 3.32 3.87 9.62
C ASN A 98 3.56 3.53 8.14
N VAL A 99 2.90 2.50 7.64
CA VAL A 99 2.98 2.08 6.23
C VAL A 99 1.55 1.93 5.71
N ILE A 100 1.20 2.75 4.71
CA ILE A 100 -0.10 2.76 4.08
C ILE A 100 0.07 2.30 2.63
N SER A 101 -0.60 1.21 2.28
CA SER A 101 -0.68 0.70 0.92
C SER A 101 -2.08 0.95 0.37
N ILE A 102 -2.15 1.54 -0.82
CA ILE A 102 -3.39 1.86 -1.53
C ILE A 102 -3.22 1.34 -2.95
N GLY A 103 -4.19 0.56 -3.42
CA GLY A 103 -4.20 0.04 -4.77
C GLY A 103 -5.40 -0.86 -5.02
N ASP A 104 -5.58 -1.28 -6.25
CA ASP A 104 -6.74 -2.05 -6.72
C ASP A 104 -6.58 -3.55 -6.50
N SER A 105 -5.35 -4.08 -6.48
CA SER A 105 -5.11 -5.51 -6.39
C SER A 105 -4.85 -6.02 -4.95
N ASP A 106 -5.21 -7.27 -4.69
CA ASP A 106 -4.80 -7.97 -3.46
C ASP A 106 -3.26 -8.13 -3.35
N PHE A 107 -2.51 -8.01 -4.45
CA PHE A 107 -1.06 -8.20 -4.45
C PHE A 107 -0.33 -7.18 -3.58
N GLU A 108 -0.71 -5.90 -3.63
CA GLU A 108 -0.16 -4.84 -2.77
C GLU A 108 -0.69 -4.92 -1.35
N ARG A 109 -1.94 -5.38 -1.16
CA ARG A 109 -2.54 -5.56 0.16
C ARG A 109 -1.82 -6.67 0.91
N LEU A 110 -1.86 -7.89 0.39
CA LEU A 110 -1.22 -9.06 0.97
C LEU A 110 0.31 -8.94 0.98
N GLY A 111 0.90 -8.36 -0.07
CA GLY A 111 2.34 -8.11 -0.14
C GLY A 111 2.82 -7.13 0.93
N THR A 112 2.03 -6.10 1.25
CA THR A 112 2.36 -5.18 2.36
C THR A 112 2.23 -5.90 3.69
N GLN A 113 1.11 -6.60 3.94
CA GLN A 113 0.89 -7.34 5.19
C GLN A 113 2.05 -8.31 5.45
N SER A 114 2.41 -9.13 4.47
CA SER A 114 3.55 -10.06 4.57
C SER A 114 4.87 -9.34 4.82
N ALA A 115 5.14 -8.22 4.15
CA ALA A 115 6.38 -7.46 4.36
C ALA A 115 6.49 -6.90 5.78
N MET A 116 5.39 -6.42 6.34
CA MET A 116 5.34 -5.91 7.71
C MET A 116 5.43 -7.04 8.73
N GLU A 117 4.76 -8.16 8.50
CA GLU A 117 4.85 -9.37 9.34
C GLU A 117 6.28 -9.92 9.40
N ASP A 118 6.97 -10.01 8.27
CA ASP A 118 8.36 -10.47 8.23
C ASP A 118 9.27 -9.54 9.02
N TYR A 119 9.11 -8.22 8.88
CA TYR A 119 9.83 -7.24 9.70
C TYR A 119 9.53 -7.41 11.20
N MET A 120 8.27 -7.61 11.58
CA MET A 120 7.88 -7.83 12.97
C MET A 120 8.51 -9.10 13.54
N LYS A 121 8.49 -10.22 12.78
CA LYS A 121 9.15 -11.48 13.15
C LYS A 121 10.66 -11.31 13.32
N GLU A 122 11.33 -10.61 12.40
CA GLU A 122 12.76 -10.27 12.49
C GLU A 122 13.10 -9.51 13.79
N ARG A 123 12.14 -8.76 14.35
CA ARG A 123 12.29 -7.96 15.57
C ARG A 123 11.70 -8.60 16.81
N GLY A 124 11.12 -9.80 16.73
CA GLY A 124 10.46 -10.45 17.88
C GLY A 124 9.17 -9.75 18.32
N ILE A 125 8.46 -9.10 17.40
CA ILE A 125 7.16 -8.45 17.65
C ILE A 125 6.05 -9.43 17.24
N GLU A 126 5.12 -9.71 18.15
CA GLU A 126 4.05 -10.70 17.92
C GLU A 126 2.74 -10.08 17.42
N GLN A 127 2.47 -8.82 17.75
CA GLN A 127 1.19 -8.16 17.47
C GLN A 127 1.39 -6.80 16.80
N ASP A 128 0.75 -6.63 15.64
CA ASP A 128 0.71 -5.35 14.91
C ASP A 128 -0.17 -4.31 15.63
N GLY A 129 0.13 -3.03 15.45
CA GLY A 129 -0.65 -1.92 16.01
C GLY A 129 -0.46 -1.68 17.51
N GLN A 130 0.29 -2.52 18.23
CA GLN A 130 0.58 -2.37 19.65
C GLN A 130 1.98 -1.80 19.90
N LEU A 131 2.13 -1.06 21.00
CA LEU A 131 3.42 -0.59 21.48
C LEU A 131 4.10 -1.71 22.25
N VAL A 132 5.23 -2.20 21.77
CA VAL A 132 5.97 -3.34 22.34
C VAL A 132 7.40 -2.92 22.64
N ASP A 133 7.91 -3.31 23.83
CA ASP A 133 9.33 -3.20 24.16
C ASP A 133 10.04 -4.50 23.78
N VAL A 134 11.01 -4.42 22.87
CA VAL A 134 11.92 -5.53 22.59
C VAL A 134 13.34 -5.10 22.91
N GLY A 135 13.90 -5.63 24.00
CA GLY A 135 15.28 -5.39 24.39
C GLY A 135 15.61 -3.93 24.73
N GLY A 136 14.65 -3.19 25.29
CA GLY A 136 14.78 -1.77 25.63
C GLY A 136 14.48 -0.82 24.46
N HIS A 137 14.01 -1.35 23.32
CA HIS A 137 13.60 -0.56 22.16
C HIS A 137 12.09 -0.66 21.94
N MET A 138 11.44 0.50 21.84
CA MET A 138 9.99 0.59 21.64
C MET A 138 9.63 0.51 20.15
N TYR A 139 8.80 -0.47 19.80
CA TYR A 139 8.25 -0.65 18.48
C TYR A 139 6.75 -0.41 18.48
N LYS A 140 6.24 0.23 17.43
CA LYS A 140 4.80 0.25 17.13
C LYS A 140 4.62 0.32 15.62
N VAL A 141 4.47 -0.84 15.00
CA VAL A 141 4.15 -0.97 13.58
C VAL A 141 2.66 -0.65 13.38
N ARG A 142 2.31 -0.01 12.27
CA ARG A 142 0.94 0.27 11.85
C ARG A 142 0.83 -0.06 10.37
N THR A 143 0.38 -1.27 10.09
CA THR A 143 0.11 -1.73 8.73
C THR A 143 -1.29 -1.30 8.32
N LYS A 144 -1.38 -0.58 7.21
CA LYS A 144 -2.65 -0.04 6.72
C LYS A 144 -2.81 -0.38 5.25
N THR A 145 -3.81 -1.17 4.94
CA THR A 145 -4.10 -1.58 3.57
C THR A 145 -5.47 -1.07 3.16
N PHE A 146 -5.53 -0.43 2.01
CA PHE A 146 -6.75 0.06 1.41
C PHE A 146 -6.84 -0.47 -0.02
N LYS A 147 -7.53 -1.60 -0.18
CA LYS A 147 -7.81 -2.19 -1.48
C LYS A 147 -9.03 -1.51 -2.10
N MET A 148 -8.82 -0.86 -3.24
CA MET A 148 -9.83 -0.27 -4.10
C MET A 148 -10.64 -1.35 -4.81
N VAL A 149 -11.76 -0.96 -5.42
CA VAL A 149 -12.64 -1.86 -6.19
C VAL A 149 -11.88 -2.44 -7.38
N ASP A 150 -12.12 -3.71 -7.69
CA ASP A 150 -11.57 -4.36 -8.89
C ASP A 150 -12.32 -3.91 -10.14
N GLU A 151 -11.58 -3.54 -11.19
CA GLU A 151 -12.13 -3.14 -12.49
C GLU A 151 -13.28 -2.10 -12.40
N PRO A 152 -13.09 -0.97 -11.69
CA PRO A 152 -14.16 -0.02 -11.47
C PRO A 152 -14.58 0.67 -12.77
N THR A 153 -15.86 1.04 -12.84
CA THR A 153 -16.36 2.04 -13.78
C THR A 153 -15.70 3.40 -13.53
N ILE A 154 -15.81 4.32 -14.48
CA ILE A 154 -15.26 5.68 -14.31
C ILE A 154 -15.94 6.41 -13.14
N GLU A 155 -17.24 6.17 -12.98
CA GLU A 155 -18.06 6.70 -11.91
C GLU A 155 -17.59 6.19 -10.54
N GLU A 156 -17.40 4.87 -10.41
CA GLU A 156 -16.87 4.24 -9.19
C GLU A 156 -15.47 4.77 -8.87
N LEU A 157 -14.56 4.76 -9.84
CA LEU A 157 -13.19 5.26 -9.64
C LEU A 157 -13.18 6.74 -9.20
N THR A 158 -14.10 7.55 -9.73
CA THR A 158 -14.25 8.97 -9.33
C THR A 158 -14.66 9.08 -7.87
N VAL A 159 -15.64 8.28 -7.44
CA VAL A 159 -16.10 8.22 -6.04
C VAL A 159 -14.98 7.74 -5.13
N GLU A 160 -14.28 6.67 -5.49
CA GLU A 160 -13.17 6.12 -4.69
C GLU A 160 -12.04 7.13 -4.52
N VAL A 161 -11.69 7.89 -5.56
CA VAL A 161 -10.66 8.94 -5.47
C VAL A 161 -11.09 10.08 -4.55
N GLU A 162 -12.36 10.49 -4.58
CA GLU A 162 -12.88 11.51 -3.64
C GLU A 162 -12.93 10.98 -2.19
N MET A 163 -13.33 9.72 -2.00
CA MET A 163 -13.25 9.06 -0.69
C MET A 163 -11.82 9.02 -0.18
N LEU A 164 -10.85 8.60 -1.00
CA LEU A 164 -9.44 8.60 -0.64
C LEU A 164 -8.93 9.99 -0.28
N LYS A 165 -9.35 11.05 -0.97
CA LYS A 165 -8.99 12.44 -0.61
C LYS A 165 -9.49 12.80 0.79
N ALA A 166 -10.71 12.40 1.15
CA ALA A 166 -11.30 12.65 2.45
C ALA A 166 -10.67 11.78 3.56
N TRP A 167 -10.38 10.52 3.25
CA TRP A 167 -9.97 9.51 4.23
C TRP A 167 -8.46 9.43 4.44
N LEU A 168 -7.64 9.77 3.45
CA LEU A 168 -6.17 9.71 3.57
C LEU A 168 -5.63 10.45 4.81
N PRO A 169 -6.07 11.69 5.16
CA PRO A 169 -5.63 12.34 6.39
C PRO A 169 -6.01 11.57 7.66
N LEU A 170 -7.16 10.88 7.66
CA LEU A 170 -7.63 10.04 8.76
C LEU A 170 -6.77 8.77 8.86
N MET A 171 -6.56 8.08 7.74
CA MET A 171 -5.67 6.91 7.65
C MET A 171 -4.27 7.25 8.16
N VAL A 172 -3.71 8.42 7.82
CA VAL A 172 -2.40 8.85 8.30
C VAL A 172 -2.38 9.03 9.82
N LYS A 173 -3.40 9.70 10.39
CA LYS A 173 -3.50 10.00 11.83
C LYS A 173 -3.86 8.81 12.70
N LEU A 174 -4.56 7.82 12.13
CA LEU A 174 -5.03 6.66 12.88
C LEU A 174 -3.86 5.95 13.54
N ASP A 175 -3.91 5.79 14.87
CA ASP A 175 -2.80 5.26 15.66
C ASP A 175 -2.82 3.73 15.81
N SER A 176 -3.45 3.05 14.84
CA SER A 176 -3.62 1.60 14.76
C SER A 176 -3.45 1.11 13.33
N SER A 177 -3.36 -0.21 13.17
CA SER A 177 -3.47 -0.89 11.87
C SER A 177 -4.93 -0.96 11.44
N PHE A 178 -5.15 -1.13 10.13
CA PHE A 178 -6.44 -1.50 9.57
C PHE A 178 -6.25 -2.21 8.23
N ASP A 179 -7.26 -2.96 7.83
CA ASP A 179 -7.32 -3.59 6.52
C ASP A 179 -8.70 -3.35 5.94
N VAL A 180 -8.75 -2.64 4.82
CA VAL A 180 -9.97 -2.32 4.09
C VAL A 180 -9.89 -2.94 2.70
N ASN A 181 -10.97 -3.61 2.31
CA ASN A 181 -11.21 -4.09 0.96
C ASN A 181 -12.56 -3.58 0.48
N LEU A 182 -12.55 -2.65 -0.49
CA LEU A 182 -13.77 -2.02 -0.99
C LEU A 182 -14.66 -2.95 -1.81
N ASN A 183 -14.14 -4.06 -2.36
CA ASN A 183 -14.99 -5.08 -2.99
C ASN A 183 -15.97 -5.73 -2.00
N ASN A 184 -15.71 -5.60 -0.70
CA ASN A 184 -16.58 -6.11 0.36
C ASN A 184 -17.46 -4.98 0.94
N ALA A 185 -17.48 -3.80 0.32
CA ALA A 185 -18.08 -2.57 0.87
C ALA A 185 -19.24 -2.05 0.02
N ASP A 186 -19.99 -2.94 -0.62
CA ASP A 186 -21.22 -2.61 -1.37
C ASP A 186 -22.37 -2.15 -0.47
N ASP A 187 -22.24 -2.39 0.84
CA ASP A 187 -23.18 -1.97 1.87
C ASP A 187 -22.76 -0.61 2.47
N PRO A 188 -23.62 0.43 2.43
CA PRO A 188 -23.37 1.70 3.09
C PRO A 188 -23.00 1.59 4.58
N GLU A 189 -23.49 0.57 5.29
CA GLU A 189 -23.14 0.33 6.69
C GLU A 189 -21.66 -0.05 6.85
N VAL A 190 -21.10 -0.80 5.90
CA VAL A 190 -19.67 -1.15 5.88
C VAL A 190 -18.82 0.10 5.66
N LEU A 191 -19.19 0.95 4.71
CA LEU A 191 -18.50 2.22 4.46
C LEU A 191 -18.54 3.14 5.68
N GLN A 192 -19.69 3.20 6.37
CA GLN A 192 -19.82 3.98 7.60
C GLN A 192 -18.96 3.41 8.73
N SER A 193 -18.88 2.08 8.86
CA SER A 193 -18.02 1.41 9.84
C SER A 193 -16.53 1.69 9.58
N ILE A 194 -16.11 1.68 8.31
CA ILE A 194 -14.75 2.06 7.91
C ILE A 194 -14.48 3.51 8.33
N GLU A 195 -15.38 4.45 8.00
CA GLU A 195 -15.18 5.86 8.34
C GLU A 195 -15.08 6.07 9.87
N LYS A 196 -15.96 5.43 10.66
CA LYS A 196 -15.90 5.47 12.13
C LYS A 196 -14.54 4.98 12.64
N THR A 197 -14.06 3.86 12.10
CA THR A 197 -12.75 3.30 12.43
C THR A 197 -11.63 4.29 12.12
N LEU A 198 -11.66 4.92 10.95
CA LEU A 198 -10.67 5.93 10.54
C LEU A 198 -10.71 7.19 11.42
N ARG A 199 -11.87 7.55 11.97
CA ARG A 199 -12.03 8.63 12.94
C ARG A 199 -11.56 8.27 14.35
N GLY A 200 -11.21 6.99 14.60
CA GLY A 200 -10.86 6.48 15.93
C GLY A 200 -12.08 6.30 16.83
N GLU A 201 -13.29 6.26 16.26
CA GLU A 201 -14.51 5.94 16.97
C GLU A 201 -14.58 4.42 17.14
N LYS A 202 -14.85 3.94 18.35
CA LYS A 202 -15.01 2.49 18.59
C LYS A 202 -16.32 2.04 17.93
N SER A 203 -16.26 1.04 17.06
CA SER A 203 -17.45 0.31 16.62
C SER A 203 -18.08 -0.37 17.85
N HIS A 204 -19.36 -0.06 18.11
CA HIS A 204 -20.15 -0.65 19.19
C HIS A 204 -20.65 -2.03 18.83
#